data_AF-A0A5J5BE64-F1
#
_entry.id   AF-A0A5J5BE64-F1
#
_cell.length_a   1.000
_cell.length_b   1.000
_cell.length_c   1.000
_cell.angle_alpha   90.00
_cell.angle_beta   90.00
_cell.angle_gamma   90.00
#
_symmetry.space_group_name_H-M   'P 1'
#
loop_
_entity.id
_entity.type
_entity.pdbx_description
1 polymer ?
#
loop_
_entity_poly.entity_id
_entity_poly.type
_entity_poly.pdbx_seq_one_letter_code
_entity_poly.pdbx_strand_id
1 'polypeptide(L)'
;MALDARQVLAGFLTLTMFAMLANMIKRDHFDANHSEANNVKTSEHNLVTLRRGSNGPWKEDGLELKPCWTKPASEEAQQSEGFVTFSLTNGPEYHVSQIADAVIVARYLGATLVLPDVRGSRPGDKSNFEDIYDADKFVESLNGVVRVAKYQPTEQSARNLAVVRVPNRITEDYIAEHIEPIFRTKGNIRLATYFPSVNMRKIEQKSNINSVACLAMFGVLELQSEVHEVVNSMVERLKTLSRKSDGQFIAVDLRVEILGKKGCQGMKSCYSPQEIALFLRNIGFDKDTTVYLTQSRWDSSLDALKDFFPKIYTKESIMPVDKKAKFLNSEASELEKVIDFYICSQSDVFVPAISGLFYANVAGKRIASGKTQILVPANIPGSSAPAADFLSPYVSKKNHLAYSCFC
;
A
#
# COMPACT_ATOMS: atom_id res chain seq x y z
N MET A 1 -42.74 31.10 -21.76
CA MET A 1 -42.43 29.85 -21.04
C MET A 1 -41.79 30.23 -19.73
N ALA A 2 -42.55 30.25 -18.64
CA ALA A 2 -42.02 30.52 -17.31
C ALA A 2 -41.43 29.21 -16.76
N LEU A 3 -40.13 29.21 -16.45
CA LEU A 3 -39.46 28.07 -15.81
C LEU A 3 -39.97 27.95 -14.38
N ASP A 4 -40.42 26.75 -14.01
CA ASP A 4 -40.92 26.43 -12.67
C ASP A 4 -39.79 26.64 -11.65
N ALA A 5 -40.03 27.51 -10.67
CA ALA A 5 -39.07 27.84 -9.62
C ALA A 5 -38.59 26.58 -8.84
N ARG A 6 -39.39 25.52 -8.80
CA ARG A 6 -39.01 24.23 -8.20
C ARG A 6 -37.95 23.49 -9.01
N GLN A 7 -38.01 23.56 -10.35
CA GLN A 7 -36.99 22.96 -11.22
C GLN A 7 -35.66 23.73 -11.15
N VAL A 8 -35.71 25.06 -11.02
CA VAL A 8 -34.51 25.88 -10.84
C VAL A 8 -33.83 25.58 -9.49
N LEU A 9 -34.62 25.45 -8.42
CA LEU A 9 -34.09 25.10 -7.09
C LEU A 9 -33.49 23.68 -7.06
N ALA A 10 -34.14 22.71 -7.70
CA ALA A 10 -33.59 21.36 -7.86
C ALA A 10 -32.30 21.33 -8.68
N GLY A 11 -32.22 22.16 -9.74
CA GLY A 11 -30.99 22.35 -10.52
C GLY A 11 -29.84 22.92 -9.68
N PHE A 12 -30.12 23.92 -8.83
CA PHE A 12 -29.10 24.48 -7.93
C PHE A 12 -28.65 23.49 -6.86
N LEU A 13 -29.56 22.72 -6.24
CA LEU A 13 -29.22 21.74 -5.22
C LEU A 13 -28.41 20.57 -5.77
N THR A 14 -28.71 20.12 -6.99
CA THR A 14 -27.91 19.08 -7.64
C THR A 14 -26.52 19.61 -8.01
N LEU A 15 -26.42 20.83 -8.56
CA LEU A 15 -25.14 21.45 -8.90
C LEU A 15 -24.25 21.68 -7.66
N THR A 16 -24.83 22.11 -6.53
CA THR A 16 -24.09 22.31 -5.27
C THR A 16 -23.68 20.98 -4.65
N MET A 17 -24.51 19.94 -4.74
CA MET A 17 -24.15 18.59 -4.32
C MET A 17 -23.00 18.02 -5.17
N PHE A 18 -23.03 18.20 -6.49
CA PHE A 18 -21.92 17.82 -7.37
C PHE A 18 -20.66 18.66 -7.13
N ALA A 19 -20.80 19.96 -6.85
CA ALA A 19 -19.66 20.82 -6.50
C ALA A 19 -19.04 20.43 -5.16
N MET A 20 -19.85 20.06 -4.15
CA MET A 20 -19.36 19.54 -2.87
C MET A 20 -18.67 18.19 -3.04
N LEU A 21 -19.23 17.26 -3.83
CA LEU A 21 -18.59 15.98 -4.16
C LEU A 21 -17.29 16.17 -4.94
N ALA A 22 -17.26 17.08 -5.91
CA ALA A 22 -16.05 17.42 -6.67
C ALA A 22 -14.98 18.05 -5.75
N ASN A 23 -15.38 18.87 -4.77
CA ASN A 23 -14.45 19.48 -3.81
C ASN A 23 -13.92 18.48 -2.77
N MET A 24 -14.68 17.43 -2.45
CA MET A 24 -14.22 16.31 -1.61
C MET A 24 -13.21 15.41 -2.34
N ILE A 25 -13.29 15.28 -3.67
CA ILE A 25 -12.32 14.52 -4.47
C ILE A 25 -11.02 15.33 -4.68
N LYS A 26 -11.09 16.67 -4.64
CA LYS A 26 -9.99 17.55 -5.04
C LYS A 26 -8.84 17.67 -4.03
N ARG A 27 -8.96 17.10 -2.82
CA ARG A 27 -8.15 17.56 -1.67
C ARG A 27 -7.17 16.58 -1.08
N ASP A 28 -6.97 15.41 -1.68
CA ASP A 28 -5.98 14.48 -1.21
C ASP A 28 -5.09 14.06 -2.37
N HIS A 29 -3.82 14.40 -2.30
CA HIS A 29 -2.74 13.41 -2.16
C HIS A 29 -1.34 14.03 -2.32
N PHE A 30 -1.20 15.24 -2.90
CA PHE A 30 0.09 15.94 -3.05
C PHE A 30 0.02 17.47 -2.97
N ASP A 31 -0.77 18.05 -2.06
CA ASP A 31 -0.74 19.50 -1.87
C ASP A 31 0.48 19.94 -1.02
N ALA A 32 1.47 20.53 -1.70
CA ALA A 32 2.41 21.45 -1.09
C ALA A 32 1.74 22.83 -1.02
N ASN A 33 1.41 23.30 0.19
CA ASN A 33 1.01 24.69 0.37
C ASN A 33 2.24 25.58 0.19
N HIS A 34 2.21 26.43 -0.83
CA HIS A 34 3.01 27.66 -0.83
C HIS A 34 2.51 28.54 0.31
N SER A 35 3.35 28.76 1.31
CA SER A 35 3.17 29.82 2.31
C SER A 35 4.27 30.85 2.14
N GLU A 36 3.83 32.09 1.92
CA GLU A 36 4.64 33.29 1.82
C GLU A 36 5.54 33.47 3.05
N ALA A 37 6.71 34.07 2.78
CA ALA A 37 7.73 34.37 3.76
C ALA A 37 7.19 35.26 4.89
N ASN A 38 7.41 34.85 6.14
CA ASN A 38 7.56 35.76 7.26
C ASN A 38 8.47 35.15 8.33
N ASN A 39 9.40 35.98 8.80
CA ASN A 39 10.42 35.72 9.82
C ASN A 39 9.82 35.22 11.15
N VAL A 40 10.50 34.27 11.82
CA VAL A 40 11.04 34.41 13.20
C VAL A 40 11.56 33.08 13.78
N LYS A 41 12.79 33.18 14.32
CA LYS A 41 13.49 32.42 15.38
C LYS A 41 13.71 30.90 15.27
N THR A 42 15.00 30.62 15.07
CA THR A 42 15.80 29.43 15.30
C THR A 42 15.42 28.62 16.54
N SER A 43 15.11 27.34 16.34
CA SER A 43 15.33 26.28 17.33
C SER A 43 16.03 25.10 16.65
N GLU A 44 16.88 24.42 17.41
CA GLU A 44 17.96 23.53 16.96
C GLU A 44 17.50 22.37 16.07
N HIS A 45 18.10 22.27 14.88
CA HIS A 45 17.94 21.13 13.99
C HIS A 45 18.91 20.00 14.39
N ASN A 46 18.34 18.81 14.60
CA ASN A 46 19.07 17.54 14.59
C ASN A 46 19.89 17.42 13.30
N LEU A 47 21.20 17.25 13.46
CA LEU A 47 22.19 17.17 12.40
C LEU A 47 21.94 15.91 11.55
N VAL A 48 21.59 16.10 10.27
CA VAL A 48 21.51 15.01 9.28
C VAL A 48 22.95 14.67 8.87
N THR A 49 23.44 13.50 9.28
CA THR A 49 24.76 13.01 8.87
C THR A 49 24.69 12.52 7.41
N LEU A 50 25.11 13.36 6.47
CA LEU A 50 25.31 12.96 5.08
C LEU A 50 26.56 12.08 4.99
N ARG A 51 26.44 10.85 4.48
CA ARG A 51 27.61 10.00 4.19
C ARG A 51 28.49 10.67 3.12
N ARG A 52 29.75 10.91 3.46
CA ARG A 52 30.73 11.63 2.63
C ARG A 52 31.35 10.78 1.51
N GLY A 53 30.71 9.71 1.06
CA GLY A 53 31.28 8.73 0.12
C GLY A 53 30.36 8.24 -1.01
N SER A 54 29.04 8.40 -0.89
CA SER A 54 28.06 7.99 -1.90
C SER A 54 27.66 9.17 -2.78
N ASN A 55 27.75 9.05 -4.10
CA ASN A 55 27.18 10.06 -4.99
C ASN A 55 25.65 10.01 -4.90
N GLY A 56 25.02 11.06 -4.36
CA GLY A 56 23.56 11.23 -4.32
C GLY A 56 23.01 11.63 -2.95
N PRO A 57 21.74 12.06 -2.88
CA PRO A 57 21.09 12.56 -1.67
C PRO A 57 20.58 11.42 -0.77
N TRP A 58 21.45 10.46 -0.48
CA TRP A 58 21.11 9.29 0.36
C TRP A 58 20.95 9.71 1.82
N LYS A 59 19.93 9.17 2.50
CA LYS A 59 19.76 9.30 3.95
C LYS A 59 19.99 7.96 4.62
N GLU A 60 20.51 8.00 5.84
CA GLU A 60 20.52 6.83 6.70
C GLU A 60 19.08 6.45 7.06
N ASP A 61 18.84 5.15 7.17
CA ASP A 61 17.58 4.64 7.66
C ASP A 61 17.34 5.19 9.08
N GLY A 62 16.07 5.53 9.36
CA GLY A 62 15.67 5.81 10.73
C GLY A 62 15.74 4.56 11.58
N LEU A 63 15.62 4.73 12.90
CA LEU A 63 15.45 3.59 13.79
C LEU A 63 14.21 2.80 13.40
N GLU A 64 14.34 1.48 13.31
CA GLU A 64 13.21 0.58 13.19
C GLU A 64 12.25 0.84 14.37
N LEU A 65 10.99 1.10 14.05
CA LEU A 65 9.99 1.44 15.05
C LEU A 65 9.46 0.15 15.66
N LYS A 66 9.24 0.16 16.97
CA LYS A 66 8.72 -1.03 17.64
C LYS A 66 7.20 -1.03 17.57
N PRO A 67 6.54 -2.19 17.42
CA PRO A 67 5.10 -2.27 17.60
C PRO A 67 4.69 -1.66 18.94
N CYS A 68 3.79 -0.68 18.93
CA CYS A 68 3.24 -0.08 20.14
C CYS A 68 1.96 -0.80 20.63
N TRP A 69 1.56 -1.83 19.90
CA TRP A 69 0.46 -2.72 20.24
C TRP A 69 1.02 -4.03 20.80
N THR A 70 0.34 -4.57 21.80
CA THR A 70 0.56 -5.95 22.24
C THR A 70 -0.47 -6.85 21.58
N LYS A 71 -0.12 -8.13 21.42
CA LYS A 71 -1.09 -9.14 21.06
C LYS A 71 -2.22 -9.10 22.11
N PRO A 72 -3.47 -8.83 21.70
CA PRO A 72 -4.58 -8.75 22.65
C PRO A 72 -4.66 -10.03 23.49
N ALA A 73 -5.01 -9.89 24.77
CA ALA A 73 -5.25 -11.05 25.62
C ALA A 73 -6.33 -11.94 24.98
N SER A 74 -6.16 -13.26 25.13
CA SER A 74 -7.16 -14.24 24.74
C SER A 74 -8.35 -14.09 25.68
N GLU A 75 -9.30 -13.25 25.30
CA GLU A 75 -10.58 -13.20 25.99
C GLU A 75 -11.38 -14.45 25.57
N GLU A 76 -11.86 -15.21 26.54
CA GLU A 76 -12.84 -16.28 26.36
C GLU A 76 -14.19 -15.65 25.96
N ALA A 77 -14.24 -14.97 24.81
CA ALA A 77 -15.48 -14.45 24.27
C ALA A 77 -16.40 -15.63 23.95
N GLN A 78 -17.70 -15.47 24.23
CA GLN A 78 -18.73 -16.45 23.88
C GLN A 78 -18.63 -16.77 22.40
N GLN A 79 -18.20 -18.00 22.11
CA GLN A 79 -17.80 -18.42 20.78
C GLN A 79 -19.04 -18.71 19.96
N SER A 80 -19.10 -18.17 18.74
CA SER A 80 -20.10 -18.62 17.76
C SER A 80 -19.54 -19.81 16.97
N GLU A 81 -20.44 -20.69 16.51
CA GLU A 81 -20.08 -21.78 15.59
C GLU A 81 -19.94 -21.30 14.13
N GLY A 82 -20.06 -19.98 13.90
CA GLY A 82 -20.12 -19.37 12.59
C GLY A 82 -18.76 -19.08 11.94
N PHE A 83 -18.77 -18.91 10.62
CA PHE A 83 -17.58 -18.67 9.80
C PHE A 83 -17.62 -17.33 9.08
N VAL A 84 -16.46 -16.66 9.03
CA VAL A 84 -16.19 -15.50 8.18
C VAL A 84 -15.24 -15.94 7.07
N THR A 85 -15.70 -15.81 5.82
CA THR A 85 -14.92 -16.13 4.61
C THR A 85 -14.73 -14.89 3.74
N PHE A 86 -13.70 -14.86 2.91
CA PHE A 86 -13.43 -13.75 1.98
C PHE A 86 -12.49 -14.21 0.86
N SER A 87 -12.16 -13.32 -0.08
CA SER A 87 -11.05 -13.53 -1.03
C SER A 87 -10.14 -12.32 -1.02
N LEU A 88 -8.86 -12.57 -1.28
CA LEU A 88 -7.87 -11.56 -1.57
C LEU A 88 -7.93 -11.21 -3.06
N THR A 89 -7.91 -9.93 -3.39
CA THR A 89 -8.07 -9.47 -4.78
C THR A 89 -7.18 -8.27 -5.09
N ASN A 90 -6.88 -8.05 -6.37
CA ASN A 90 -6.28 -6.83 -6.94
C ASN A 90 -4.80 -6.58 -6.65
N GLY A 91 -4.22 -7.12 -5.57
CA GLY A 91 -2.81 -6.96 -5.26
C GLY A 91 -2.50 -6.95 -3.76
N PRO A 92 -1.22 -7.10 -3.39
CA PRO A 92 -0.79 -7.18 -1.99
C PRO A 92 -1.21 -5.97 -1.14
N GLU A 93 -1.29 -4.76 -1.71
CA GLU A 93 -1.77 -3.56 -1.02
C GLU A 93 -3.25 -3.64 -0.61
N TYR A 94 -4.05 -4.38 -1.38
CA TYR A 94 -5.44 -4.67 -1.07
C TYR A 94 -5.55 -5.84 -0.11
N HIS A 95 -4.68 -6.84 -0.25
CA HIS A 95 -4.68 -8.03 0.61
C HIS A 95 -4.49 -7.66 2.10
N VAL A 96 -3.52 -6.78 2.39
CA VAL A 96 -3.27 -6.25 3.75
C VAL A 96 -4.55 -5.66 4.35
N SER A 97 -5.25 -4.85 3.55
CA SER A 97 -6.47 -4.16 3.95
C SER A 97 -7.65 -5.11 4.16
N GLN A 98 -7.86 -6.04 3.21
CA GLN A 98 -8.93 -7.04 3.25
C GLN A 98 -8.79 -7.98 4.45
N ILE A 99 -7.56 -8.39 4.77
CA ILE A 99 -7.28 -9.21 5.95
C ILE A 99 -7.57 -8.43 7.22
N ALA A 100 -7.11 -7.19 7.32
CA ALA A 100 -7.36 -6.37 8.50
C ALA A 100 -8.85 -6.24 8.81
N ASP A 101 -9.66 -5.89 7.79
CA ASP A 101 -11.11 -5.78 7.94
C ASP A 101 -11.74 -7.14 8.32
N ALA A 102 -11.31 -8.24 7.69
CA ALA A 102 -11.84 -9.57 7.99
C ALA A 102 -11.50 -10.07 9.41
N VAL A 103 -10.29 -9.79 9.89
CA VAL A 103 -9.86 -10.13 11.27
C VAL A 103 -10.68 -9.33 12.30
N ILE A 104 -10.90 -8.02 12.06
CA ILE A 104 -11.71 -7.18 12.95
C ILE A 104 -13.15 -7.71 13.01
N VAL A 105 -13.76 -8.02 11.85
CA VAL A 105 -15.12 -8.58 11.78
C VAL A 105 -15.21 -9.92 12.49
N ALA A 106 -14.29 -10.85 12.21
CA ALA A 106 -14.31 -12.18 12.81
C ALA A 106 -14.13 -12.12 14.33
N ARG A 107 -13.25 -11.24 14.83
CA ARG A 107 -13.06 -10.99 16.26
C ARG A 107 -14.33 -10.46 16.91
N TYR A 108 -14.92 -9.41 16.32
CA TYR A 108 -16.13 -8.77 16.87
C TYR A 108 -17.28 -9.78 17.00
N LEU A 109 -17.43 -10.67 16.01
CA LEU A 109 -18.51 -11.66 15.96
C LEU A 109 -18.21 -12.96 16.73
N GLY A 110 -17.01 -13.11 17.30
CA GLY A 110 -16.54 -14.37 17.91
C GLY A 110 -16.50 -15.55 16.92
N ALA A 111 -16.37 -15.25 15.62
CA ALA A 111 -16.46 -16.20 14.52
C ALA A 111 -15.10 -16.82 14.17
N THR A 112 -15.13 -17.96 13.49
CA THR A 112 -13.91 -18.57 12.93
C THR A 112 -13.60 -17.93 11.58
N LEU A 113 -12.40 -17.37 11.43
CA LEU A 113 -11.90 -16.85 10.16
C LEU A 113 -11.41 -18.01 9.29
N VAL A 114 -11.86 -18.08 8.04
CA VAL A 114 -11.37 -19.08 7.09
C VAL A 114 -10.26 -18.46 6.25
N LEU A 115 -9.18 -19.21 6.04
CA LEU A 115 -8.06 -18.81 5.18
C LEU A 115 -8.60 -18.48 3.76
N PRO A 116 -8.30 -17.30 3.21
CA PRO A 116 -8.90 -16.86 1.95
C PRO A 116 -8.22 -17.48 0.73
N ASP A 117 -8.94 -17.59 -0.37
CA ASP A 117 -8.33 -17.75 -1.70
C ASP A 117 -7.84 -16.40 -2.24
N VAL A 118 -6.88 -16.43 -3.16
CA VAL A 118 -6.42 -15.25 -3.90
C VAL A 118 -7.03 -15.28 -5.30
N ARG A 119 -7.58 -14.16 -5.75
CA ARG A 119 -8.16 -14.00 -7.08
C ARG A 119 -7.37 -12.97 -7.87
N GLY A 120 -6.89 -13.40 -9.03
CA GLY A 120 -6.16 -12.57 -9.96
C GLY A 120 -7.07 -11.59 -10.71
N SER A 121 -6.46 -10.86 -11.63
CA SER A 121 -7.13 -9.79 -12.37
C SER A 121 -8.01 -10.30 -13.52
N ARG A 122 -7.84 -11.56 -13.97
CA ARG A 122 -8.70 -12.17 -15.01
C ARG A 122 -9.73 -13.11 -14.40
N PRO A 123 -10.93 -13.22 -15.00
CA PRO A 123 -11.92 -14.21 -14.58
C PRO A 123 -11.34 -15.62 -14.63
N GLY A 124 -11.42 -16.35 -13.51
CA GLY A 124 -10.89 -17.70 -13.37
C GLY A 124 -9.46 -17.79 -12.83
N ASP A 125 -8.71 -16.68 -12.77
CA ASP A 125 -7.41 -16.64 -12.10
C ASP A 125 -7.62 -16.80 -10.59
N LYS A 126 -7.37 -18.01 -10.08
CA LYS A 126 -7.47 -18.36 -8.66
C LYS A 126 -6.19 -19.06 -8.22
N SER A 127 -5.64 -18.62 -7.10
CA SER A 127 -4.52 -19.26 -6.42
C SER A 127 -4.84 -19.46 -4.93
N ASN A 128 -4.09 -20.33 -4.29
CA ASN A 128 -4.20 -20.54 -2.85
C ASN A 128 -3.46 -19.43 -2.11
N PHE A 129 -3.83 -19.19 -0.85
CA PHE A 129 -3.10 -18.27 0.02
C PHE A 129 -1.62 -18.64 0.12
N GLU A 130 -1.35 -19.94 0.26
CA GLU A 130 -0.03 -20.54 0.44
C GLU A 130 0.89 -20.45 -0.78
N ASP A 131 0.35 -20.09 -1.95
CA ASP A 131 1.18 -19.81 -3.12
C ASP A 131 1.96 -18.49 -2.96
N ILE A 132 1.48 -17.58 -2.10
CA ILE A 132 2.01 -16.23 -1.91
C ILE A 132 2.50 -16.00 -0.47
N TYR A 133 1.72 -16.43 0.52
CA TYR A 133 1.91 -16.10 1.92
C TYR A 133 2.10 -17.35 2.79
N ASP A 134 2.81 -17.20 3.90
CA ASP A 134 3.03 -18.27 4.87
C ASP A 134 1.75 -18.49 5.70
N ALA A 135 1.02 -19.56 5.40
CA ALA A 135 -0.24 -19.89 6.06
C ALA A 135 -0.06 -20.25 7.54
N ASP A 136 1.05 -20.89 7.90
CA ASP A 136 1.29 -21.33 9.28
C ASP A 136 1.61 -20.12 10.17
N LYS A 137 2.47 -19.21 9.69
CA LYS A 137 2.74 -17.95 10.39
C LYS A 137 1.50 -17.05 10.48
N PHE A 138 0.66 -17.04 9.43
CA PHE A 138 -0.61 -16.33 9.48
C PHE A 138 -1.50 -16.84 10.64
N VAL A 139 -1.67 -18.16 10.76
CA VAL A 139 -2.45 -18.78 11.84
C VAL A 139 -1.81 -18.49 13.21
N GLU A 140 -0.50 -18.63 13.33
CA GLU A 140 0.24 -18.39 14.58
C GLU A 140 0.12 -16.94 15.06
N SER A 141 0.26 -15.97 14.14
CA SER A 141 0.15 -14.54 14.43
C SER A 141 -1.21 -14.17 15.02
N LEU A 142 -2.28 -14.85 14.59
CA LEU A 142 -3.66 -14.64 15.03
C LEU A 142 -4.10 -15.51 16.21
N ASN A 143 -3.28 -16.45 16.68
CA ASN A 143 -3.63 -17.34 17.79
C ASN A 143 -4.03 -16.55 19.05
N GLY A 144 -5.22 -16.78 19.63
CA GLY A 144 -5.72 -15.99 20.77
C GLY A 144 -6.28 -14.61 20.41
N VAL A 145 -6.28 -14.25 19.12
CA VAL A 145 -6.94 -13.05 18.59
C VAL A 145 -8.22 -13.44 17.85
N VAL A 146 -8.11 -14.39 16.92
CA VAL A 146 -9.23 -14.98 16.17
C VAL A 146 -8.88 -16.44 15.85
N ARG A 147 -9.85 -17.35 15.91
CA ARG A 147 -9.66 -18.74 15.44
C ARG A 147 -9.54 -18.75 13.92
N VAL A 148 -8.52 -19.40 13.40
CA VAL A 148 -8.31 -19.53 11.96
C VAL A 148 -8.46 -20.98 11.54
N ALA A 149 -9.33 -21.24 10.56
CA ALA A 149 -9.47 -22.54 9.92
C ALA A 149 -8.85 -22.49 8.52
N LYS A 150 -8.01 -23.48 8.18
CA LYS A 150 -7.41 -23.60 6.83
C LYS A 150 -8.46 -23.87 5.75
N TYR A 151 -9.51 -24.62 6.10
CA TYR A 151 -10.60 -24.97 5.19
C TYR A 151 -11.95 -24.78 5.88
N GLN A 152 -12.97 -24.42 5.11
CA GLN A 152 -14.34 -24.37 5.61
C GLN A 152 -14.89 -25.80 5.75
N PRO A 153 -15.52 -26.18 6.89
CA PRO A 153 -16.11 -27.50 7.05
C PRO A 153 -17.17 -27.82 5.99
N THR A 154 -17.05 -29.00 5.38
CA THR A 154 -17.84 -29.44 4.21
C THR A 154 -19.35 -29.56 4.49
N GLU A 155 -19.74 -29.84 5.74
CA GLU A 155 -21.13 -30.07 6.14
C GLU A 155 -21.98 -28.79 6.24
N GLN A 156 -21.34 -27.62 6.32
CA GLN A 156 -22.00 -26.32 6.56
C GLN A 156 -21.85 -25.34 5.38
N SER A 157 -21.14 -25.74 4.31
CA SER A 157 -20.60 -24.82 3.30
C SER A 157 -21.63 -24.20 2.35
N ALA A 158 -22.81 -24.80 2.19
CA ALA A 158 -23.76 -24.40 1.16
C ALA A 158 -25.10 -23.83 1.66
N ARG A 159 -25.51 -24.09 2.91
CA ARG A 159 -26.91 -23.86 3.31
C ARG A 159 -27.24 -22.48 3.88
N ASN A 160 -26.28 -21.63 4.25
CA ASN A 160 -26.56 -20.30 4.84
C ASN A 160 -25.43 -19.26 4.65
N LEU A 161 -24.78 -19.17 3.49
CA LEU A 161 -23.74 -18.16 3.26
C LEU A 161 -24.33 -16.84 2.74
N ALA A 162 -24.29 -15.76 3.54
CA ALA A 162 -24.66 -14.42 3.08
C ALA A 162 -23.42 -13.64 2.60
N VAL A 163 -23.47 -13.08 1.40
CA VAL A 163 -22.42 -12.17 0.91
C VAL A 163 -22.69 -10.77 1.45
N VAL A 164 -21.74 -10.23 2.21
CA VAL A 164 -21.84 -8.92 2.85
C VAL A 164 -20.79 -7.99 2.25
N ARG A 165 -21.22 -6.86 1.69
CA ARG A 165 -20.31 -5.83 1.20
C ARG A 165 -19.83 -4.99 2.36
N VAL A 166 -18.52 -4.81 2.49
CA VAL A 166 -17.93 -4.07 3.61
C VAL A 166 -16.97 -2.98 3.12
N PRO A 167 -16.97 -1.79 3.72
CA PRO A 167 -15.98 -0.76 3.39
C PRO A 167 -14.61 -1.16 3.94
N ASN A 168 -13.55 -0.69 3.28
CA ASN A 168 -12.22 -0.73 3.87
C ASN A 168 -12.11 0.18 5.10
N ARG A 169 -11.33 -0.25 6.11
CA ARG A 169 -11.17 0.40 7.42
C ARG A 169 -12.48 0.42 8.19
N ILE A 170 -13.05 -0.77 8.31
CA ILE A 170 -14.32 -0.98 8.99
C ILE A 170 -14.24 -0.60 10.48
N THR A 171 -15.32 -0.03 11.02
CA THR A 171 -15.46 0.33 12.44
C THR A 171 -16.35 -0.68 13.16
N GLU A 172 -16.18 -0.81 14.47
CA GLU A 172 -17.03 -1.67 15.31
C GLU A 172 -18.51 -1.28 15.22
N ASP A 173 -18.82 0.02 15.20
CA ASP A 173 -20.19 0.53 15.01
C ASP A 173 -20.81 0.02 13.69
N TYR A 174 -20.03 0.03 12.60
CA TYR A 174 -20.51 -0.47 11.31
C TYR A 174 -20.80 -1.98 11.38
N ILE A 175 -19.96 -2.74 12.10
CA ILE A 175 -20.15 -4.18 12.28
C ILE A 175 -21.44 -4.44 13.07
N ALA A 176 -21.64 -3.75 14.19
CA ALA A 176 -22.81 -3.88 15.05
C ALA A 176 -24.11 -3.59 14.30
N GLU A 177 -24.12 -2.51 13.50
CA GLU A 177 -25.33 -2.05 12.81
C GLU A 177 -25.64 -2.88 11.55
N HIS A 178 -24.63 -3.25 10.76
CA HIS A 178 -24.84 -3.78 9.40
C HIS A 178 -24.47 -5.26 9.22
N ILE A 179 -23.58 -5.81 10.05
CA ILE A 179 -23.02 -7.16 9.83
C ILE A 179 -23.53 -8.14 10.88
N GLU A 180 -23.51 -7.75 12.15
CA GLU A 180 -23.92 -8.61 13.25
C GLU A 180 -25.36 -9.15 13.11
N PRO A 181 -26.37 -8.36 12.70
CA PRO A 181 -27.73 -8.88 12.51
C PRO A 181 -27.81 -9.98 11.44
N ILE A 182 -27.03 -9.82 10.37
CA ILE A 182 -26.94 -10.80 9.28
C ILE A 182 -26.25 -12.07 9.80
N PHE A 183 -25.14 -11.90 10.52
CA PHE A 183 -24.38 -13.03 11.08
C PHE A 183 -25.19 -13.82 12.10
N ARG A 184 -25.91 -13.19 13.02
CA ARG A 184 -26.78 -13.86 14.00
C ARG A 184 -27.87 -14.71 13.33
N THR A 185 -28.35 -14.28 12.17
CA THR A 185 -29.41 -14.99 11.40
C THR A 185 -28.84 -16.13 10.56
N LYS A 186 -27.66 -15.95 9.97
CA LYS A 186 -27.10 -16.85 8.95
C LYS A 186 -26.02 -17.79 9.49
N GLY A 187 -25.34 -17.42 10.57
CA GLY A 187 -24.16 -18.09 11.10
C GLY A 187 -22.91 -17.93 10.22
N ASN A 188 -23.04 -17.91 8.89
CA ASN A 188 -21.92 -17.86 7.96
C ASN A 188 -22.02 -16.66 7.03
N ILE A 189 -20.94 -15.88 6.94
CA ILE A 189 -20.87 -14.72 6.04
C ILE A 189 -19.63 -14.75 5.15
N ARG A 190 -19.77 -14.15 3.97
CA ARG A 190 -18.69 -13.92 3.04
C ARG A 190 -18.50 -12.44 2.81
N LEU A 191 -17.35 -11.92 3.19
CA LEU A 191 -17.04 -10.50 3.03
C LEU A 191 -16.60 -10.20 1.59
N ALA A 192 -17.12 -9.10 1.07
CA ALA A 192 -16.73 -8.50 -0.20
C ALA A 192 -16.33 -7.04 0.05
N THR A 193 -15.03 -6.83 0.29
CA THR A 193 -14.50 -5.50 0.60
C THR A 193 -14.51 -4.59 -0.62
N TYR A 194 -14.96 -3.35 -0.43
CA TYR A 194 -14.81 -2.27 -1.40
C TYR A 194 -14.00 -1.12 -0.79
N PHE A 195 -13.34 -0.35 -1.64
CA PHE A 195 -12.39 0.68 -1.23
C PHE A 195 -12.96 2.07 -1.55
N PRO A 196 -13.73 2.69 -0.64
CA PRO A 196 -14.29 4.02 -0.87
C PRO A 196 -13.20 5.11 -0.90
N SER A 197 -12.07 4.86 -0.25
CA SER A 197 -10.88 5.70 -0.25
C SER A 197 -9.63 4.83 -0.29
N VAL A 198 -8.56 5.38 -0.86
CA VAL A 198 -7.21 4.76 -0.88
C VAL A 198 -6.25 5.45 0.10
N ASN A 199 -6.77 6.33 0.95
CA ASN A 199 -6.00 7.12 1.90
C ASN A 199 -5.78 6.37 3.23
N MET A 200 -4.51 6.20 3.62
CA MET A 200 -4.11 5.57 4.89
C MET A 200 -3.66 6.60 5.94
N ARG A 201 -4.23 7.81 5.92
CA ARG A 201 -4.02 8.78 7.01
C ARG A 201 -4.56 8.25 8.34
N LYS A 202 -3.86 8.56 9.43
CA LYS A 202 -4.36 8.35 10.80
C LYS A 202 -5.64 9.18 10.99
N ILE A 203 -6.65 8.59 11.64
CA ILE A 203 -7.91 9.28 11.96
C ILE A 203 -7.70 9.97 13.31
N GLU A 204 -8.06 11.25 13.44
CA GLU A 204 -7.87 12.04 14.66
C GLU A 204 -8.84 11.67 15.81
N GLN A 205 -9.72 10.70 15.61
CA GLN A 205 -10.68 10.28 16.64
C GLN A 205 -9.96 9.64 17.83
N LYS A 206 -10.42 10.02 19.02
CA LYS A 206 -9.93 9.63 20.36
C LYS A 206 -10.03 8.12 20.68
N SER A 207 -10.50 7.27 19.77
CA SER A 207 -10.41 5.83 19.99
C SER A 207 -8.96 5.42 19.78
N ASN A 208 -8.32 4.92 20.84
CA ASN A 208 -7.04 4.22 20.71
C ASN A 208 -7.17 3.26 19.52
N ILE A 209 -6.29 3.41 18.53
CA ILE A 209 -6.31 2.51 17.38
C ILE A 209 -6.25 1.07 17.91
N ASN A 210 -7.21 0.26 17.44
CA ASN A 210 -7.39 -1.09 17.94
C ASN A 210 -6.09 -1.87 17.68
N SER A 211 -5.48 -2.41 18.74
CA SER A 211 -4.27 -3.23 18.64
C SER A 211 -4.44 -4.40 17.67
N VAL A 212 -5.67 -4.91 17.54
CA VAL A 212 -6.06 -5.92 16.55
C VAL A 212 -5.90 -5.40 15.12
N ALA A 213 -6.32 -4.17 14.84
CA ALA A 213 -6.20 -3.57 13.52
C ALA A 213 -4.73 -3.39 13.14
N CYS A 214 -3.89 -2.92 14.08
CA CYS A 214 -2.45 -2.82 13.85
C CYS A 214 -1.79 -4.18 13.61
N LEU A 215 -2.10 -5.17 14.45
CA LEU A 215 -1.63 -6.54 14.25
C LEU A 215 -2.05 -7.05 12.86
N ALA A 216 -3.32 -6.95 12.51
CA ALA A 216 -3.84 -7.49 11.27
C ALA A 216 -3.33 -6.74 10.01
N MET A 217 -2.98 -5.46 10.12
CA MET A 217 -2.37 -4.72 9.00
C MET A 217 -0.87 -4.98 8.83
N PHE A 218 -0.13 -5.14 9.93
CA PHE A 218 1.34 -5.10 9.86
C PHE A 218 2.06 -6.36 10.38
N GLY A 219 1.35 -7.26 11.04
CA GLY A 219 1.96 -8.38 11.77
C GLY A 219 1.48 -9.78 11.38
N VAL A 220 0.55 -9.92 10.43
CA VAL A 220 -0.03 -11.24 10.08
C VAL A 220 0.41 -11.78 8.72
N LEU A 221 0.83 -10.92 7.79
CA LEU A 221 1.22 -11.34 6.45
C LEU A 221 2.73 -11.45 6.32
N GLU A 222 3.20 -12.67 6.10
CA GLU A 222 4.57 -12.96 5.68
C GLU A 222 4.56 -13.70 4.35
N LEU A 223 5.59 -13.48 3.53
CA LEU A 223 5.76 -14.22 2.28
C LEU A 223 6.10 -15.67 2.58
N GLN A 224 5.56 -16.58 1.78
CA GLN A 224 6.05 -17.95 1.75
C GLN A 224 7.50 -17.98 1.24
N SER A 225 8.25 -19.00 1.69
CA SER A 225 9.71 -19.10 1.55
C SER A 225 10.24 -18.87 0.13
N GLU A 226 9.66 -19.51 -0.88
CA GLU A 226 10.12 -19.41 -2.26
C GLU A 226 9.90 -18.01 -2.86
N VAL A 227 8.77 -17.35 -2.56
CA VAL A 227 8.55 -15.96 -3.00
C VAL A 227 9.54 -15.03 -2.30
N HIS A 228 9.75 -15.24 -1.01
CA HIS A 228 10.71 -14.47 -0.22
C HIS A 228 12.14 -14.63 -0.76
N GLU A 229 12.58 -15.84 -1.10
CA GLU A 229 13.88 -16.12 -1.71
C GLU A 229 14.07 -15.38 -3.03
N VAL A 230 13.05 -15.36 -3.90
CA VAL A 230 13.12 -14.63 -5.18
C VAL A 230 13.25 -13.13 -4.95
N VAL A 231 12.44 -12.56 -4.06
CA VAL A 231 12.51 -11.14 -3.70
C VAL A 231 13.90 -10.80 -3.16
N ASN A 232 14.42 -11.59 -2.22
CA ASN A 232 15.73 -11.34 -1.61
C ASN A 232 16.86 -11.48 -2.63
N SER A 233 16.80 -12.47 -3.51
CA SER A 233 17.77 -12.63 -4.61
C SER A 233 17.79 -11.40 -5.53
N MET A 234 16.61 -10.86 -5.86
CA MET A 234 16.50 -9.63 -6.66
C MET A 234 17.06 -8.42 -5.92
N VAL A 235 16.75 -8.24 -4.63
CA VAL A 235 17.28 -7.15 -3.79
C VAL A 235 18.81 -7.22 -3.68
N GLU A 236 19.38 -8.39 -3.38
CA GLU A 236 20.82 -8.57 -3.27
C GLU A 236 21.54 -8.33 -4.60
N ARG A 237 20.90 -8.70 -5.72
CA ARG A 237 21.43 -8.39 -7.05
C ARG A 237 21.41 -6.88 -7.32
N LEU A 238 20.33 -6.17 -6.97
CA LEU A 238 20.25 -4.70 -7.09
C LEU A 238 21.34 -4.03 -6.27
N LYS A 239 21.52 -4.42 -5.00
CA LYS A 239 22.61 -3.93 -4.14
C LYS A 239 23.99 -4.19 -4.76
N THR A 240 24.20 -5.39 -5.30
CA THR A 240 25.46 -5.75 -5.97
C THR A 240 25.74 -4.91 -7.21
N LEU A 241 24.71 -4.44 -7.92
CA LEU A 241 24.84 -3.54 -9.07
C LEU A 241 25.05 -2.06 -8.66
N SER A 242 24.71 -1.74 -7.42
CA SER A 242 24.84 -0.41 -6.78
C SER A 242 26.17 -0.15 -6.07
N ARG A 243 27.28 -0.81 -6.44
CA ARG A 243 28.59 -0.65 -5.73
C ARG A 243 29.09 0.79 -5.61
N LYS A 244 28.76 1.66 -6.57
CA LYS A 244 29.15 3.08 -6.58
C LYS A 244 28.32 3.95 -5.62
N SER A 245 27.22 3.41 -5.10
CA SER A 245 26.32 4.06 -4.17
C SER A 245 26.23 3.24 -2.88
N ASP A 246 27.32 2.58 -2.47
CA ASP A 246 27.40 1.73 -1.26
C ASP A 246 26.31 0.64 -1.18
N GLY A 247 25.86 0.14 -2.33
CA GLY A 247 24.78 -0.84 -2.40
C GLY A 247 23.37 -0.25 -2.40
N GLN A 248 23.22 1.08 -2.35
CA GLN A 248 21.92 1.74 -2.28
C GLN A 248 21.24 1.80 -3.65
N PHE A 249 19.92 1.65 -3.68
CA PHE A 249 19.14 1.74 -4.91
C PHE A 249 17.79 2.42 -4.70
N ILE A 250 17.24 2.94 -5.79
CA ILE A 250 15.91 3.55 -5.82
C ILE A 250 14.92 2.54 -6.38
N ALA A 251 13.75 2.40 -5.77
CA ALA A 251 12.61 1.74 -6.38
C ALA A 251 11.57 2.79 -6.82
N VAL A 252 11.14 2.73 -8.09
CA VAL A 252 10.14 3.62 -8.67
C VAL A 252 8.86 2.83 -8.99
N ASP A 253 7.74 3.25 -8.40
CA ASP A 253 6.42 2.76 -8.76
C ASP A 253 5.90 3.51 -9.99
N LEU A 254 6.14 2.97 -11.20
CA LEU A 254 5.90 3.65 -12.48
C LEU A 254 4.67 3.13 -13.23
N ARG A 255 4.28 1.86 -13.04
CA ARG A 255 3.08 1.20 -13.61
C ARG A 255 2.56 1.81 -14.94
N VAL A 256 3.37 1.72 -15.99
CA VAL A 256 3.16 2.37 -17.31
C VAL A 256 1.80 2.03 -17.93
N GLU A 257 1.31 0.81 -17.75
CA GLU A 257 -0.02 0.38 -18.23
C GLU A 257 -1.18 1.21 -17.65
N ILE A 258 -1.02 1.74 -16.43
CA ILE A 258 -1.99 2.61 -15.76
C ILE A 258 -1.81 4.04 -16.25
N LEU A 259 -0.56 4.49 -16.47
CA LEU A 259 -0.24 5.80 -17.02
C LEU A 259 -0.78 6.00 -18.45
N GLY A 260 -0.76 4.96 -19.27
CA GLY A 260 -1.25 4.99 -20.66
C GLY A 260 -2.77 4.97 -20.80
N LYS A 261 -3.52 4.62 -19.74
CA LYS A 261 -4.99 4.67 -19.73
C LYS A 261 -5.45 6.09 -19.34
N LYS A 262 -6.59 6.54 -19.89
CA LYS A 262 -7.20 7.88 -19.70
C LYS A 262 -7.37 8.37 -18.24
N GLY A 263 -7.01 7.57 -17.22
CA GLY A 263 -7.08 7.91 -15.80
C GLY A 263 -6.09 8.97 -15.32
N CYS A 264 -4.99 9.20 -16.04
CA CYS A 264 -4.06 10.30 -15.73
C CYS A 264 -4.43 11.62 -16.46
N GLN A 265 -5.32 11.60 -17.44
CA GLN A 265 -5.85 12.82 -18.08
C GLN A 265 -6.92 13.46 -17.18
N GLY A 266 -6.48 14.34 -16.29
CA GLY A 266 -7.35 15.14 -15.42
C GLY A 266 -7.01 15.08 -13.93
N MET A 267 -6.20 14.10 -13.51
CA MET A 267 -5.59 14.05 -12.18
C MET A 267 -4.17 14.62 -12.24
N LYS A 268 -3.88 15.66 -11.45
CA LYS A 268 -2.55 16.27 -11.29
C LYS A 268 -1.49 15.33 -10.64
N SER A 269 -1.71 14.02 -10.59
CA SER A 269 -1.03 13.11 -9.66
C SER A 269 -0.41 11.85 -10.28
N CYS A 270 -0.17 11.86 -11.60
CA CYS A 270 0.65 10.86 -12.29
C CYS A 270 1.88 11.55 -12.89
N TYR A 271 3.03 10.85 -12.89
CA TYR A 271 4.27 11.33 -13.51
C TYR A 271 4.74 10.34 -14.58
N SER A 272 5.06 10.88 -15.75
CA SER A 272 5.67 10.14 -16.86
C SER A 272 7.09 9.67 -16.53
N PRO A 273 7.62 8.66 -17.23
CA PRO A 273 9.02 8.23 -17.07
C PRO A 273 10.00 9.41 -17.22
N GLN A 274 9.73 10.34 -18.15
CA GLN A 274 10.52 11.54 -18.39
C GLN A 274 10.49 12.49 -17.17
N GLU A 275 9.32 12.75 -16.59
CA GLU A 275 9.19 13.61 -15.42
C GLU A 275 9.88 13.01 -14.19
N ILE A 276 9.79 11.68 -13.99
CA ILE A 276 10.54 10.99 -12.94
C ILE A 276 12.05 11.12 -13.16
N ALA A 277 12.52 10.99 -14.40
CA ALA A 277 13.94 11.12 -14.73
C ALA A 277 14.48 12.51 -14.34
N LEU A 278 13.75 13.54 -14.76
CA LEU A 278 14.10 14.94 -14.46
C LEU A 278 14.03 15.22 -12.96
N PHE A 279 12.99 14.73 -12.28
CA PHE A 279 12.85 14.85 -10.84
C PHE A 279 14.06 14.26 -10.10
N LEU A 280 14.41 12.99 -10.37
CA LEU A 280 15.54 12.31 -9.73
C LEU A 280 16.87 13.03 -9.97
N ARG A 281 17.11 13.50 -11.20
CA ARG A 281 18.31 14.26 -11.54
C ARG A 281 18.38 15.58 -10.76
N ASN A 282 17.27 16.33 -10.74
CA ASN A 282 17.22 17.66 -10.15
C ASN A 282 17.32 17.62 -8.61
N ILE A 283 16.99 16.51 -7.96
CA ILE A 283 17.19 16.35 -6.51
C ILE A 283 18.57 15.78 -6.14
N GLY A 284 19.43 15.52 -7.13
CA GLY A 284 20.85 15.22 -6.94
C GLY A 284 21.26 13.76 -7.16
N PHE A 285 20.38 12.88 -7.66
CA PHE A 285 20.82 11.55 -8.10
C PHE A 285 21.56 11.63 -9.44
N ASP A 286 22.59 10.81 -9.60
CA ASP A 286 23.45 10.80 -10.78
C ASP A 286 23.25 9.55 -11.65
N LYS A 287 23.89 9.52 -12.82
CA LYS A 287 23.82 8.41 -13.78
C LYS A 287 24.31 7.06 -13.25
N ASP A 288 25.08 7.04 -12.16
CA ASP A 288 25.61 5.81 -11.58
C ASP A 288 24.64 5.16 -10.58
N THR A 289 23.55 5.86 -10.25
CA THR A 289 22.43 5.41 -9.42
C THR A 289 21.71 4.22 -10.06
N THR A 290 21.56 3.13 -9.30
CA THR A 290 20.73 1.99 -9.70
C THR A 290 19.27 2.26 -9.41
N VAL A 291 18.41 2.00 -10.40
CA VAL A 291 16.97 2.21 -10.30
C VAL A 291 16.22 0.94 -10.67
N TYR A 292 15.39 0.45 -9.76
CA TYR A 292 14.41 -0.60 -10.00
C TYR A 292 13.07 0.00 -10.40
N LEU A 293 12.46 -0.53 -11.46
CA LEU A 293 11.12 -0.15 -11.90
C LEU A 293 10.14 -1.28 -11.65
N THR A 294 8.96 -0.92 -11.17
CA THR A 294 7.77 -1.79 -11.07
C THR A 294 7.16 -2.06 -12.45
N GLN A 295 7.99 -2.58 -13.35
CA GLN A 295 7.67 -2.96 -14.72
C GLN A 295 8.12 -4.39 -14.95
N SER A 296 7.28 -5.17 -15.61
CA SER A 296 7.54 -6.58 -15.89
C SER A 296 8.67 -6.73 -16.89
N ARG A 297 8.52 -6.06 -18.04
CA ARG A 297 9.45 -6.10 -19.17
C ARG A 297 9.90 -4.68 -19.54
N TRP A 298 10.91 -4.59 -20.39
CA TRP A 298 11.32 -3.31 -20.95
C TRP A 298 10.27 -2.79 -21.93
N ASP A 299 10.06 -1.48 -21.93
CA ASP A 299 9.19 -0.77 -22.87
C ASP A 299 9.91 0.50 -23.34
N SER A 300 9.73 0.89 -24.60
CA SER A 300 10.39 2.08 -25.17
C SER A 300 10.04 3.40 -24.46
N SER A 301 8.90 3.47 -23.76
CA SER A 301 8.55 4.63 -22.93
C SER A 301 9.56 4.87 -21.80
N LEU A 302 10.33 3.85 -21.41
CA LEU A 302 11.37 3.90 -20.38
C LEU A 302 12.72 4.42 -20.89
N ASP A 303 12.91 4.54 -22.21
CA ASP A 303 14.20 4.92 -22.81
C ASP A 303 14.67 6.29 -22.33
N ALA A 304 13.74 7.24 -22.18
CA ALA A 304 14.10 8.53 -21.62
C ALA A 304 14.65 8.41 -20.20
N LEU A 305 14.05 7.58 -19.34
CA LEU A 305 14.58 7.37 -17.98
C LEU A 305 15.97 6.72 -18.03
N LYS A 306 16.19 5.79 -18.97
CA LYS A 306 17.49 5.11 -19.21
C LYS A 306 18.60 6.05 -19.65
N ASP A 307 18.27 7.06 -20.45
CA ASP A 307 19.25 8.05 -20.91
C ASP A 307 19.83 8.86 -19.74
N PHE A 308 19.02 9.14 -18.71
CA PHE A 308 19.47 9.78 -17.48
C PHE A 308 20.13 8.79 -16.51
N PHE A 309 19.58 7.58 -16.38
CA PHE A 309 20.03 6.54 -15.47
C PHE A 309 20.25 5.21 -16.22
N PRO A 310 21.46 4.95 -16.74
CA PRO A 310 21.74 3.73 -17.51
C PRO A 310 21.57 2.41 -16.74
N LYS A 311 21.60 2.46 -15.40
CA LYS A 311 21.45 1.29 -14.51
C LYS A 311 20.00 1.10 -14.05
N ILE A 312 19.08 1.04 -15.00
CA ILE A 312 17.67 0.74 -14.75
C ILE A 312 17.41 -0.75 -14.95
N TYR A 313 16.62 -1.32 -14.05
CA TYR A 313 16.24 -2.72 -14.08
C TYR A 313 14.73 -2.90 -13.91
N THR A 314 14.15 -3.73 -14.77
CA THR A 314 12.79 -4.29 -14.67
C THR A 314 12.83 -5.66 -14.00
N LYS A 315 11.66 -6.21 -13.63
CA LYS A 315 11.54 -7.56 -13.06
C LYS A 315 12.22 -8.62 -13.93
N GLU A 316 11.95 -8.62 -15.24
CA GLU A 316 12.57 -9.56 -16.17
C GLU A 316 14.10 -9.44 -16.20
N SER A 317 14.65 -8.24 -16.10
CA SER A 317 16.10 -8.05 -16.19
C SER A 317 16.85 -8.54 -14.93
N ILE A 318 16.22 -8.41 -13.76
CA ILE A 318 16.89 -8.66 -12.47
C ILE A 318 16.60 -10.06 -11.90
N MET A 319 15.44 -10.65 -12.23
CA MET A 319 15.05 -11.96 -11.73
C MET A 319 15.97 -13.09 -12.23
N PRO A 320 16.34 -14.07 -11.38
CA PRO A 320 17.06 -15.27 -11.79
C PRO A 320 16.33 -16.01 -12.93
N VAL A 321 17.09 -16.49 -13.92
CA VAL A 321 16.53 -17.06 -15.16
C VAL A 321 15.63 -18.26 -14.90
N ASP A 322 16.04 -19.13 -13.97
CA ASP A 322 15.30 -20.32 -13.55
C ASP A 322 13.97 -20.01 -12.85
N LYS A 323 13.81 -18.80 -12.32
CA LYS A 323 12.59 -18.37 -11.62
C LYS A 323 11.59 -17.67 -12.55
N LYS A 324 12.03 -17.13 -13.69
CA LYS A 324 11.17 -16.35 -14.59
C LYS A 324 9.92 -17.10 -15.05
N ALA A 325 10.06 -18.39 -15.36
CA ALA A 325 8.93 -19.20 -15.82
C ALA A 325 7.81 -19.30 -14.76
N LYS A 326 8.14 -19.29 -13.47
CA LYS A 326 7.10 -19.34 -12.45
C LYS A 326 6.50 -17.96 -12.15
N PHE A 327 7.36 -16.95 -12.08
CA PHE A 327 6.99 -15.65 -11.52
C PHE A 327 6.61 -14.59 -12.57
N LEU A 328 6.98 -14.74 -13.85
CA LEU A 328 6.74 -13.77 -14.93
C LEU A 328 5.92 -14.30 -16.11
N ASN A 329 5.36 -15.51 -16.00
CA ASN A 329 4.67 -16.16 -17.13
C ASN A 329 3.29 -15.56 -17.43
N SER A 330 2.83 -14.58 -16.67
CA SER A 330 1.52 -13.96 -16.86
C SER A 330 1.54 -12.54 -16.31
N GLU A 331 1.33 -11.54 -17.18
CA GLU A 331 1.20 -10.12 -16.79
C GLU A 331 0.09 -9.88 -15.75
N ALA A 332 -0.88 -10.81 -15.63
CA ALA A 332 -1.93 -10.78 -14.61
C ALA A 332 -1.57 -11.50 -13.29
N SER A 333 -0.32 -11.95 -13.13
CA SER A 333 0.12 -12.73 -11.97
C SER A 333 0.20 -11.85 -10.72
N GLU A 334 -0.53 -12.23 -9.68
CA GLU A 334 -0.46 -11.56 -8.38
C GLU A 334 0.96 -11.62 -7.77
N LEU A 335 1.76 -12.62 -8.15
CA LEU A 335 3.15 -12.75 -7.72
C LEU A 335 4.04 -11.59 -8.19
N GLU A 336 3.79 -11.06 -9.38
CA GLU A 336 4.57 -9.92 -9.89
C GLU A 336 4.33 -8.66 -9.07
N LYS A 337 3.07 -8.42 -8.67
CA LYS A 337 2.69 -7.29 -7.81
C LYS A 337 3.27 -7.46 -6.40
N VAL A 338 3.29 -8.70 -5.89
CA VAL A 338 3.91 -9.05 -4.60
C VAL A 338 5.41 -8.73 -4.63
N ILE A 339 6.13 -9.14 -5.67
CA ILE A 339 7.56 -8.83 -5.82
C ILE A 339 7.79 -7.31 -5.80
N ASP A 340 7.03 -6.56 -6.60
CA ASP A 340 7.11 -5.10 -6.64
C ASP A 340 6.87 -4.46 -5.27
N PHE A 341 5.81 -4.88 -4.56
CA PHE A 341 5.46 -4.36 -3.25
C PHE A 341 6.60 -4.55 -2.23
N TYR A 342 7.21 -5.73 -2.21
CA TYR A 342 8.27 -6.04 -1.25
C TYR A 342 9.63 -5.41 -1.63
N ILE A 343 10.00 -5.32 -2.91
CA ILE A 343 11.21 -4.60 -3.33
C ILE A 343 11.08 -3.12 -3.01
N CYS A 344 9.94 -2.49 -3.35
CA CYS A 344 9.68 -1.08 -3.00
C CYS A 344 9.68 -0.83 -1.49
N SER A 345 9.25 -1.81 -0.70
CA SER A 345 9.30 -1.72 0.77
C SER A 345 10.72 -1.83 1.33
N GLN A 346 11.65 -2.48 0.63
CA GLN A 346 13.02 -2.74 1.08
C GLN A 346 14.07 -1.78 0.52
N SER A 347 13.77 -1.06 -0.56
CA SER A 347 14.71 -0.13 -1.20
C SER A 347 15.17 0.99 -0.28
N ASP A 348 16.32 1.59 -0.55
CA ASP A 348 16.81 2.75 0.21
C ASP A 348 15.93 3.97 -0.03
N VAL A 349 15.54 4.20 -1.28
CA VAL A 349 14.62 5.26 -1.68
C VAL A 349 13.42 4.69 -2.40
N PHE A 350 12.23 5.16 -2.05
CA PHE A 350 11.01 4.83 -2.78
C PHE A 350 10.39 6.07 -3.41
N VAL A 351 10.03 5.97 -4.70
CA VAL A 351 9.44 7.06 -5.48
C VAL A 351 8.13 6.60 -6.14
N PRO A 352 6.97 7.08 -5.69
CA PRO A 352 5.69 6.77 -6.33
C PRO A 352 5.41 7.71 -7.50
N ALA A 353 5.31 7.18 -8.73
CA ALA A 353 4.86 7.97 -9.88
C ALA A 353 3.35 8.18 -9.90
N ILE A 354 2.59 7.41 -9.11
CA ILE A 354 1.13 7.50 -9.01
C ILE A 354 0.72 7.48 -7.53
N SER A 355 -0.17 8.39 -7.14
CA SER A 355 -0.84 8.30 -5.84
C SER A 355 -1.79 7.12 -5.78
N GLY A 356 -1.84 6.38 -4.68
CA GLY A 356 -2.85 5.32 -4.50
C GLY A 356 -2.55 4.39 -3.35
N LEU A 357 -3.30 3.29 -3.31
CA LEU A 357 -3.24 2.32 -2.21
C LEU A 357 -1.87 1.62 -2.12
N PHE A 358 -1.24 1.36 -3.26
CA PHE A 358 0.12 0.79 -3.31
C PHE A 358 1.14 1.71 -2.62
N TYR A 359 1.19 2.98 -3.02
CA TYR A 359 2.03 3.99 -2.37
C TYR A 359 1.74 4.06 -0.86
N ALA A 360 0.47 4.12 -0.47
CA ALA A 360 0.09 4.20 0.93
C ALA A 360 0.58 2.98 1.75
N ASN A 361 0.37 1.75 1.25
CA ASN A 361 0.77 0.54 1.98
C ASN A 361 2.29 0.32 1.99
N VAL A 362 2.99 0.60 0.88
CA VAL A 362 4.46 0.60 0.85
C VAL A 362 5.00 1.61 1.85
N ALA A 363 4.41 2.81 1.92
CA ALA A 363 4.79 3.82 2.92
C ALA A 363 4.61 3.30 4.34
N GLY A 364 3.49 2.63 4.64
CA GLY A 364 3.26 1.99 5.94
C GLY A 364 4.35 0.99 6.32
N LYS A 365 4.69 0.07 5.41
CA LYS A 365 5.73 -0.95 5.65
C LYS A 365 7.12 -0.34 5.85
N ARG A 366 7.45 0.67 5.03
CA ARG A 366 8.71 1.42 5.14
C ARG A 366 8.82 2.22 6.43
N ILE A 367 7.72 2.83 6.89
CA ILE A 367 7.67 3.55 8.17
C ILE A 367 7.98 2.59 9.32
N ALA A 368 7.36 1.41 9.34
CA ALA A 368 7.61 0.39 10.36
C ALA A 368 9.09 0.00 10.42
N SER A 369 9.73 -0.21 9.26
CA SER A 369 11.14 -0.62 9.17
C SER A 369 12.14 0.55 9.21
N GLY A 370 11.72 1.78 9.54
CA GLY A 370 12.60 2.95 9.58
C GLY A 370 13.04 3.52 8.22
N LYS A 371 12.63 2.91 7.09
CA LYS A 371 13.01 3.28 5.70
C LYS A 371 12.24 4.48 5.17
N THR A 372 12.32 5.59 5.88
CA THR A 372 11.43 6.75 5.70
C THR A 372 11.78 7.65 4.50
N GLN A 373 12.84 7.37 3.74
CA GLN A 373 13.16 8.11 2.52
C GLN A 373 12.19 7.76 1.37
N ILE A 374 11.01 8.36 1.42
CA ILE A 374 9.96 8.25 0.40
C ILE A 374 9.84 9.61 -0.28
N LEU A 375 10.24 9.70 -1.54
CA LEU A 375 10.35 10.96 -2.28
C LEU A 375 9.22 11.05 -3.30
N VAL A 376 8.37 12.05 -3.12
CA VAL A 376 7.22 12.32 -3.97
C VAL A 376 7.65 13.23 -5.11
N PRO A 377 7.45 12.82 -6.38
CA PRO A 377 7.78 13.69 -7.50
C PRO A 377 6.99 14.99 -7.49
N ALA A 378 7.61 16.05 -8.00
CA ALA A 378 6.98 17.34 -8.23
C ALA A 378 7.73 18.10 -9.34
N ASN A 379 7.08 19.08 -9.95
CA ASN A 379 7.75 19.94 -10.92
C ASN A 379 8.72 20.89 -10.19
N ILE A 380 9.98 20.87 -10.62
CA ILE A 380 11.05 21.69 -10.04
C ILE A 380 11.34 22.82 -11.05
N PRO A 381 10.97 24.09 -10.76
CA PRO A 381 11.13 25.21 -11.70
C PRO A 381 12.59 25.62 -11.96
N GLY A 382 13.55 25.11 -11.18
CA GLY A 382 14.98 25.39 -11.32
C GLY A 382 15.82 24.13 -11.64
N SER A 383 17.15 24.28 -11.64
CA SER A 383 18.08 23.20 -11.97
C SER A 383 18.38 22.24 -10.82
N SER A 384 18.06 22.61 -9.57
CA SER A 384 18.29 21.76 -8.40
C SER A 384 17.38 22.12 -7.23
N ALA A 385 16.96 21.12 -6.46
CA ALA A 385 16.28 21.31 -5.18
C ALA A 385 16.70 20.24 -4.16
N PRO A 386 16.74 20.53 -2.85
CA PRO A 386 17.05 19.53 -1.84
C PRO A 386 16.05 18.37 -1.84
N ALA A 387 16.53 17.13 -1.84
CA ALA A 387 15.66 15.95 -1.76
C ALA A 387 14.75 15.93 -0.52
N ALA A 388 15.16 16.61 0.56
CA ALA A 388 14.36 16.71 1.79
C ALA A 388 13.01 17.43 1.60
N ASP A 389 12.91 18.32 0.61
CA ASP A 389 11.70 19.11 0.34
C ASP A 389 10.59 18.27 -0.29
N PHE A 390 10.96 17.10 -0.83
CA PHE A 390 10.06 16.18 -1.52
C PHE A 390 9.71 14.96 -0.67
N LEU A 391 9.99 15.01 0.63
CA LEU A 391 9.63 13.93 1.54
C LEU A 391 8.11 13.77 1.60
N SER A 392 7.65 12.54 1.43
CA SER A 392 6.24 12.16 1.52
C SER A 392 5.53 12.83 2.69
N PRO A 393 4.33 13.42 2.49
CA PRO A 393 3.50 13.95 3.58
C PRO A 393 3.21 12.91 4.68
N TYR A 394 3.17 11.62 4.32
CA TYR A 394 3.02 10.52 5.28
C TYR A 394 4.13 10.53 6.33
N VAL A 395 5.36 10.80 5.90
CA VAL A 395 6.55 10.83 6.74
C VAL A 395 6.75 12.22 7.36
N SER A 396 6.80 13.28 6.54
CA SER A 396 7.13 14.63 7.01
C SER A 396 6.11 15.18 8.01
N LYS A 397 4.82 14.84 7.87
CA LYS A 397 3.77 15.24 8.81
C LYS A 397 3.42 14.13 9.82
N LYS A 398 4.10 12.98 9.79
CA LYS A 398 3.78 11.78 10.58
C LYS A 398 2.28 11.49 10.64
N ASN A 399 1.62 11.53 9.48
CA ASN A 399 0.16 11.43 9.37
C ASN A 399 -0.33 10.11 8.78
N HIS A 400 0.56 9.17 8.47
CA HIS A 400 0.19 7.80 8.10
C HIS A 400 -0.30 6.98 9.31
N LEU A 401 -1.21 6.04 9.07
CA LEU A 401 -1.76 5.13 10.09
C LEU A 401 -0.69 4.32 10.81
N ALA A 402 0.40 3.96 10.12
CA ALA A 402 1.52 3.21 10.71
C ALA A 402 2.10 3.92 11.96
N TYR A 403 2.14 5.26 12.00
CA TYR A 403 2.63 5.99 13.19
C TYR A 403 1.73 5.83 14.42
N SER A 404 0.53 5.29 14.27
CA SER A 404 -0.33 4.92 15.38
C SER A 404 -0.16 3.46 15.81
N CYS A 405 0.55 2.65 15.02
CA CYS A 405 0.83 1.24 15.29
C CYS A 405 2.28 0.98 15.72
N PHE A 406 3.17 1.95 15.53
CA PHE A 406 4.58 1.82 15.85
C PHE A 406 5.08 3.04 16.66
N CYS A 407 5.89 2.79 17.69
CA CYS A 407 6.45 3.80 18.60
C CYS A 407 7.97 3.90 18.57
#